data_AF-A0A7X0HQL9-F1
#
_entry.id   AF-A0A7X0HQL9-F1
#
_cell.length_a   1.000
_cell.length_b   1.000
_cell.length_c   1.000
_cell.angle_alpha   90.00
_cell.angle_beta   90.00
_cell.angle_gamma   90.00
#
_symmetry.space_group_name_H-M   'P 1'
#
loop_
_entity.id
_entity.type
_entity.pdbx_description
1 polymer ?
#
loop_
_entity_poly.entity_id
_entity_poly.type
_entity_poly.pdbx_seq_one_letter_code
_entity_poly.pdbx_strand_id
1 'polypeptide(L)'
;MMEIHRVSKSHPAKARLNEKVEKDSVSFMSVMDQKRSEVQLDKLNKMLYDIDKQGAKLSDSRTVENLRQYKKLVKEFLENAVQNGLEFSEERGFNRRGSVKIYKLVKEVDKKLIDLTNEVLNKEKEGLQTLSLIGEIKGMLINIYS
;
A
#
# COMPACT_ATOMS: atom_id res chain seq x y z
N MET A 1 -28.10 29.02 -81.29
CA MET A 1 -26.72 28.64 -81.63
C MET A 1 -25.83 29.24 -80.55
N MET A 2 -25.12 28.50 -79.71
CA MET A 2 -24.23 27.37 -79.99
C MET A 2 -24.28 26.35 -78.84
N GLU A 3 -24.41 25.06 -79.18
CA GLU A 3 -24.21 23.93 -78.26
C GLU A 3 -22.73 23.63 -78.09
N ILE A 4 -22.29 23.24 -76.89
CA ILE A 4 -21.06 22.47 -76.73
C ILE A 4 -21.25 21.39 -75.67
N HIS A 5 -20.80 20.20 -76.03
CA HIS A 5 -21.16 18.90 -75.48
C HIS A 5 -20.40 18.52 -74.19
N ARG A 6 -21.05 17.65 -73.40
CA ARG A 6 -20.49 16.84 -72.30
C ARG A 6 -19.36 15.92 -72.78
N VAL A 7 -18.38 15.60 -71.92
CA VAL A 7 -17.96 14.21 -71.61
C VAL A 7 -17.37 14.12 -70.19
N SER A 8 -17.80 13.08 -69.48
CA SER A 8 -17.41 12.56 -68.17
C SER A 8 -16.04 11.87 -68.12
N LYS A 9 -15.41 11.77 -66.94
CA LYS A 9 -14.67 10.57 -66.51
C LYS A 9 -14.69 10.42 -64.97
N SER A 10 -14.77 9.16 -64.56
CA SER A 10 -15.17 8.59 -63.27
C SER A 10 -14.02 8.41 -62.24
N HIS A 11 -14.43 8.18 -60.99
CA HIS A 11 -13.70 7.99 -59.71
C HIS A 11 -12.55 6.94 -59.66
N PRO A 12 -11.66 7.02 -58.66
CA PRO A 12 -11.79 6.18 -57.45
C PRO A 12 -11.75 7.03 -56.16
N ALA A 13 -12.74 6.96 -55.26
CA ALA A 13 -12.84 6.02 -54.14
C ALA A 13 -11.78 6.20 -53.02
N LYS A 14 -12.27 6.73 -51.89
CA LYS A 14 -11.83 6.56 -50.49
C LYS A 14 -10.43 7.06 -50.11
N ALA A 15 -10.36 8.32 -49.66
CA ALA A 15 -9.48 8.67 -48.55
C ALA A 15 -10.26 8.47 -47.25
N ARG A 16 -9.80 7.48 -46.49
CA ARG A 16 -10.40 6.95 -45.29
C ARG A 16 -10.59 8.04 -44.24
N LEU A 17 -11.66 7.89 -43.46
CA LEU A 17 -11.79 8.45 -42.12
C LEU A 17 -10.42 8.35 -41.44
N ASN A 18 -9.86 9.49 -41.03
CA ASN A 18 -8.79 9.50 -40.03
C ASN A 18 -9.43 9.09 -38.69
N GLU A 19 -9.79 7.81 -38.56
CA GLU A 19 -9.62 7.12 -37.28
C GLU A 19 -8.11 7.04 -37.04
N LYS A 20 -7.54 8.14 -36.54
CA LYS A 20 -6.33 8.00 -35.75
C LYS A 20 -6.75 7.32 -34.48
N VAL A 21 -6.57 6.00 -34.50
CA VAL A 21 -6.43 5.12 -33.35
C VAL A 21 -5.72 5.90 -32.25
N GLU A 22 -6.48 6.33 -31.25
CA GLU A 22 -5.98 6.68 -29.94
C GLU A 22 -5.37 5.39 -29.40
N LYS A 23 -4.10 5.14 -29.74
CA LYS A 23 -3.30 4.23 -28.95
C LYS A 23 -3.16 4.94 -27.61
N ASP A 24 -3.83 4.42 -26.60
CA ASP A 24 -3.56 4.71 -25.19
C ASP A 24 -2.05 4.51 -24.94
N SER A 25 -1.26 5.55 -25.21
CA SER A 25 0.16 5.54 -24.90
C SER A 25 0.25 5.85 -23.42
N VAL A 26 0.46 4.83 -22.60
CA VAL A 26 0.78 5.01 -21.18
C VAL A 26 1.95 5.99 -21.08
N SER A 27 1.72 7.14 -20.45
CA SER A 27 2.75 8.16 -20.26
C SER A 27 3.89 7.59 -19.41
N PHE A 28 5.13 7.96 -19.73
CA PHE A 28 6.31 7.62 -18.92
C PHE A 28 6.09 7.96 -17.44
N MET A 29 5.43 9.09 -17.15
CA MET A 29 5.10 9.49 -15.78
C MET A 29 4.22 8.46 -15.08
N SER A 30 3.18 7.96 -15.76
CA SER A 30 2.28 6.94 -15.21
C SER A 30 3.00 5.62 -14.93
N VAL A 31 3.93 5.21 -15.80
CA VAL A 31 4.76 4.01 -15.56
C VAL A 31 5.69 4.22 -14.36
N MET A 32 6.26 5.42 -14.21
CA MET A 32 7.16 5.75 -13.11
C MET A 32 6.43 5.77 -11.75
N ASP A 33 5.25 6.38 -11.69
CA ASP A 33 4.42 6.43 -10.47
C ASP A 33 3.99 5.03 -10.04
N GLN A 34 3.56 4.19 -10.99
CA GLN A 34 3.25 2.79 -10.72
C GLN A 34 4.46 2.05 -10.14
N LYS A 35 5.64 2.19 -10.75
CA LYS A 35 6.86 1.54 -10.25
C LYS A 35 7.27 2.05 -8.87
N ARG A 36 7.09 3.34 -8.57
CA ARG A 36 7.32 3.90 -7.24
C ARG A 36 6.39 3.26 -6.20
N SER A 37 5.11 3.10 -6.53
CA SER A 37 4.13 2.44 -5.66
C SER A 37 4.47 0.97 -5.40
N GLU A 38 4.84 0.21 -6.44
CA GLU A 38 5.27 -1.19 -6.31
C GLU A 38 6.47 -1.33 -5.37
N VAL A 39 7.51 -0.51 -5.54
CA VAL A 39 8.71 -0.55 -4.68
C VAL A 39 8.39 -0.22 -3.22
N GLN A 40 7.49 0.73 -2.98
CA GLN A 40 7.05 1.07 -1.62
C GLN A 40 6.29 -0.09 -0.96
N LEU A 41 5.40 -0.74 -1.72
CA LEU A 41 4.65 -1.90 -1.25
C LEU A 41 5.57 -3.09 -0.93
N ASP A 42 6.56 -3.36 -1.78
CA ASP A 42 7.58 -4.38 -1.53
C ASP A 42 8.40 -4.10 -0.26
N LYS A 43 8.76 -2.82 -0.02
CA LYS A 43 9.44 -2.41 1.22
C LYS A 43 8.58 -2.71 2.44
N LEU A 44 7.29 -2.35 2.42
CA LEU A 44 6.37 -2.61 3.53
C LEU A 44 6.18 -4.11 3.77
N ASN A 45 6.06 -4.92 2.71
CA ASN A 45 5.95 -6.37 2.82
C ASN A 45 7.20 -6.99 3.47
N LYS A 46 8.39 -6.49 3.12
CA LYS A 46 9.64 -6.93 3.75
C LYS A 46 9.68 -6.59 5.24
N MET A 47 9.29 -5.37 5.62
CA MET A 47 9.21 -4.97 7.01
C MET A 47 8.20 -5.82 7.79
N LEU A 48 7.04 -6.13 7.19
CA LEU A 48 6.04 -7.00 7.80
C LEU A 48 6.57 -8.42 8.01
N TYR A 49 7.36 -8.95 7.07
CA TYR A 49 8.02 -10.24 7.21
C TYR A 49 9.06 -10.26 8.35
N ASP A 50 9.84 -9.19 8.49
CA ASP A 50 10.79 -9.06 9.59
C ASP A 50 10.09 -8.95 10.96
N ILE A 51 8.96 -8.24 11.02
CA ILE A 51 8.07 -8.19 12.20
C ILE A 51 7.53 -9.58 12.53
N ASP A 52 7.07 -10.34 11.54
CA ASP A 52 6.52 -11.69 11.73
C ASP A 52 7.57 -12.64 12.32
N LYS A 53 8.79 -12.62 11.76
CA LYS A 53 9.93 -13.37 12.29
C LYS A 53 10.25 -13.00 13.73
N GLN A 54 10.28 -11.71 14.04
CA GLN A 54 10.58 -11.25 15.39
C GLN A 54 9.44 -11.55 16.36
N GLY A 55 8.19 -11.53 15.89
CA GLY A 55 7.01 -11.95 16.62
C GLY A 55 7.08 -13.43 17.00
N ALA A 56 7.42 -14.31 16.06
CA ALA A 56 7.64 -15.73 16.35
C ALA A 56 8.69 -15.92 17.45
N LYS A 57 9.85 -15.26 17.34
CA LYS A 57 10.90 -15.30 18.37
C LYS A 57 10.44 -14.77 19.73
N LEU A 58 9.61 -13.73 19.76
CA LEU A 58 9.06 -13.17 21.00
C LEU A 58 8.06 -14.14 21.66
N SER A 59 7.22 -14.80 20.85
CA SER A 59 6.28 -15.81 21.31
C SER A 59 7.02 -17.01 21.91
N ASP A 60 8.08 -17.48 21.24
CA ASP A 60 8.89 -18.61 21.69
C ASP A 60 9.75 -18.24 22.91
N SER A 61 10.30 -17.02 22.92
CA SER A 61 11.22 -16.53 23.93
C SER A 61 10.83 -15.12 24.38
N ARG A 62 10.08 -15.06 25.49
CA ARG A 62 9.48 -13.85 26.06
C ARG A 62 10.48 -13.01 26.85
N THR A 63 11.56 -12.61 26.20
CA THR A 63 12.58 -11.75 26.78
C THR A 63 12.29 -10.28 26.50
N VAL A 64 12.73 -9.40 27.41
CA VAL A 64 12.65 -7.95 27.23
C VAL A 64 13.38 -7.51 25.96
N GLU A 65 14.47 -8.17 25.60
CA GLU A 65 15.22 -7.88 24.37
C GLU A 65 14.40 -8.21 23.12
N ASN A 66 13.77 -9.38 23.05
CA ASN A 66 12.91 -9.73 21.92
C ASN A 66 11.71 -8.77 21.80
N LEU A 67 11.13 -8.35 22.93
CA LEU A 67 10.05 -7.37 22.97
C LEU A 67 10.52 -6.01 22.45
N ARG A 68 11.70 -5.55 22.89
CA ARG A 68 12.28 -4.28 22.43
C ARG A 68 12.52 -4.28 20.93
N GLN A 69 13.08 -5.37 20.39
CA GLN A 69 13.31 -5.52 18.95
C GLN A 69 11.99 -5.55 18.17
N TYR A 70 10.99 -6.29 18.66
CA TYR A 70 9.66 -6.32 18.05
C TYR A 70 9.03 -4.91 17.99
N LYS A 71 9.00 -4.19 19.13
CA LYS A 71 8.47 -2.82 19.20
C LYS A 71 9.20 -1.86 18.27
N LYS A 72 10.52 -2.02 18.13
CA LYS A 72 11.33 -1.21 17.19
C LYS A 72 10.89 -1.43 15.75
N LEU A 73 10.76 -2.68 15.31
CA LEU A 73 10.33 -3.00 13.94
C LEU A 73 8.91 -2.50 13.64
N VAL A 74 7.98 -2.68 14.60
CA VAL A 74 6.61 -2.16 14.46
C VAL A 74 6.61 -0.64 14.35
N LYS A 75 7.42 0.06 15.15
CA LYS A 75 7.55 1.52 15.07
C LYS A 75 8.06 1.97 13.70
N GLU A 76 9.16 1.37 13.22
CA GLU A 76 9.72 1.68 11.90
C GLU A 76 8.70 1.44 10.79
N PHE A 77 7.93 0.35 10.86
CA PHE A 77 6.86 0.06 9.91
C PHE A 77 5.78 1.15 9.92
N LEU A 78 5.29 1.54 11.10
CA LEU A 78 4.25 2.56 11.21
C LEU A 78 4.71 3.91 10.65
N GLU A 79 5.97 4.30 10.90
CA GLU A 79 6.54 5.53 10.34
C GLU A 79 6.53 5.50 8.79
N ASN A 80 6.97 4.39 8.19
CA ASN A 80 6.97 4.23 6.74
C ASN A 80 5.55 4.14 6.15
N ALA A 81 4.66 3.40 6.79
CA ALA A 81 3.30 3.18 6.32
C ALA A 81 2.44 4.46 6.41
N VAL A 82 2.63 5.26 7.47
CA VAL A 82 1.95 6.57 7.59
C VAL A 82 2.47 7.55 6.54
N GLN A 83 3.79 7.61 6.33
CA GLN A 83 4.36 8.48 5.29
C GLN A 83 3.80 8.13 3.91
N ASN A 84 3.84 6.85 3.54
CA ASN A 84 3.33 6.38 2.24
C ASN A 84 1.80 6.56 2.14
N GLY A 85 1.05 6.21 3.18
CA GLY A 85 -0.42 6.29 3.19
C GLY A 85 -0.96 7.71 3.10
N LEU A 86 -0.24 8.69 3.65
CA LEU A 86 -0.55 10.11 3.49
C LEU A 86 -0.27 10.59 2.06
N GLU A 87 0.88 10.23 1.46
CA GLU A 87 1.19 10.53 0.05
C GLU A 87 0.10 9.99 -0.89
N PHE A 88 -0.34 8.73 -0.71
CA PHE A 88 -1.41 8.14 -1.52
C PHE A 88 -2.81 8.75 -1.29
N SER A 89 -3.08 9.26 -0.09
CA SER A 89 -4.34 9.95 0.21
C SER A 89 -4.44 11.26 -0.56
N GLU A 90 -3.33 11.97 -0.70
CA GLU A 90 -3.21 13.22 -1.44
C GLU A 90 -3.34 12.99 -2.95
N GLU A 91 -2.65 11.98 -3.52
CA GLU A 91 -2.68 11.67 -4.95
C GLU A 91 -4.07 11.22 -5.46
N ARG A 92 -4.82 10.48 -4.64
CA ARG A 92 -6.15 9.95 -5.03
C ARG A 92 -7.33 10.86 -4.66
N GLY A 93 -7.07 12.07 -4.16
CA GLY A 93 -8.11 13.01 -3.72
C GLY A 93 -8.91 12.52 -2.51
N PHE A 94 -8.38 11.55 -1.75
CA PHE A 94 -9.01 11.07 -0.53
C PHE A 94 -8.79 12.11 0.59
N ASN A 95 -9.88 12.79 0.94
CA ASN A 95 -9.96 13.80 2.00
C ASN A 95 -9.38 13.35 3.36
N ARG A 96 -9.16 14.35 4.24
CA ARG A 96 -8.87 14.33 5.71
C ARG A 96 -9.42 13.14 6.54
N ARG A 97 -10.45 12.42 6.07
CA ARG A 97 -10.97 11.18 6.67
C ARG A 97 -10.00 10.00 6.56
N GLY A 98 -9.21 9.90 5.49
CA GLY A 98 -8.18 8.87 5.31
C GLY A 98 -7.12 8.95 6.39
N SER A 99 -6.55 10.14 6.58
CA SER A 99 -5.57 10.42 7.64
C SER A 99 -6.14 10.14 9.04
N VAL A 100 -7.39 10.52 9.33
CA VAL A 100 -8.04 10.23 10.63
C VAL A 100 -8.14 8.73 10.89
N LYS A 101 -8.48 7.91 9.87
CA LYS A 101 -8.52 6.45 10.01
C LYS A 101 -7.13 5.87 10.29
N ILE A 102 -6.10 6.33 9.58
CA ILE A 102 -4.71 5.90 9.79
C ILE A 102 -4.26 6.24 11.21
N TYR A 103 -4.45 7.47 11.68
CA TYR A 103 -4.09 7.84 13.05
C TYR A 103 -4.85 7.03 14.10
N LYS A 104 -6.12 6.67 13.86
CA LYS A 104 -6.86 5.79 14.75
C LYS A 104 -6.22 4.40 14.81
N LEU A 105 -5.86 3.81 13.66
CA LEU A 105 -5.19 2.51 13.62
C LEU A 105 -3.84 2.53 14.35
N VAL A 106 -3.03 3.58 14.13
CA VAL A 106 -1.75 3.76 14.84
C VAL A 106 -1.96 3.77 16.36
N LYS A 107 -2.97 4.48 16.85
CA LYS A 107 -3.29 4.52 18.29
C LYS A 107 -3.73 3.16 18.83
N GLU A 108 -4.48 2.37 18.06
CA GLU A 108 -4.87 1.02 18.47
C GLU A 108 -3.67 0.06 18.50
N VAL A 109 -2.75 0.17 17.54
CA VAL A 109 -1.49 -0.59 17.57
C VAL A 109 -0.67 -0.25 18.82
N ASP A 110 -0.54 1.03 19.16
CA ASP A 110 0.19 1.45 20.36
C ASP A 110 -0.39 0.84 21.65
N LYS A 111 -1.73 0.86 21.80
CA LYS A 111 -2.41 0.18 22.92
C LYS A 111 -2.07 -1.31 22.97
N LYS A 112 -2.08 -2.00 21.83
CA LYS A 112 -1.73 -3.43 21.79
C LYS A 112 -0.26 -3.69 22.12
N LEU A 113 0.65 -2.78 21.79
CA LEU A 113 2.05 -2.89 22.21
C LEU A 113 2.20 -2.71 23.73
N ILE A 114 1.36 -1.91 24.37
CA ILE A 114 1.29 -1.79 25.84
C ILE A 114 0.77 -3.10 26.44
N ASP A 115 -0.34 -3.64 25.91
CA ASP A 115 -0.89 -4.94 26.34
C ASP A 115 0.16 -6.05 26.23
N LEU A 116 0.86 -6.12 25.10
CA LEU A 116 1.96 -7.07 24.86
C LEU A 116 3.12 -6.86 25.84
N THR A 117 3.45 -5.61 26.17
CA THR A 117 4.49 -5.30 27.15
C THR A 117 4.11 -5.85 28.53
N ASN A 118 2.87 -5.61 28.96
CA ASN A 118 2.36 -6.11 30.24
C ASN A 118 2.34 -7.64 30.26
N GLU A 119 1.94 -8.26 29.15
CA GLU A 119 1.90 -9.71 29.01
C GLU A 119 3.28 -10.35 29.13
N VAL A 120 4.30 -9.78 28.47
CA VAL A 120 5.69 -10.28 28.54
C VAL A 120 6.29 -10.10 29.94
N LEU A 121 5.94 -9.03 30.65
CA LEU A 121 6.42 -8.80 32.02
C LEU A 121 5.73 -9.69 33.05
N ASN A 122 4.49 -10.12 32.78
CA ASN A 122 3.73 -11.03 33.62
C ASN A 122 4.17 -12.49 33.40
N LYS A 123 5.17 -12.92 34.18
CA LYS A 123 5.80 -14.25 34.06
C LYS A 123 4.87 -15.45 34.31
N GLU A 124 3.71 -15.23 34.92
CA GLU A 124 2.76 -16.30 35.30
C GLU A 124 1.83 -16.74 34.16
N LYS A 125 1.75 -15.97 33.07
CA LYS A 125 0.79 -16.23 31.99
C LYS A 125 1.35 -17.12 30.89
N GLU A 126 0.48 -17.81 30.15
CA GLU A 126 0.82 -18.73 29.07
C GLU A 126 1.26 -17.99 27.78
N GLY A 127 2.18 -18.56 27.02
CA GLY A 127 2.68 -17.97 25.76
C GLY A 127 1.60 -17.76 24.69
N LEU A 128 0.45 -18.44 24.80
CA LEU A 128 -0.66 -18.32 23.84
C LEU A 128 -1.23 -16.89 23.77
N GLN A 129 -1.30 -16.18 24.90
CA GLN A 129 -1.80 -14.80 24.91
C GLN A 129 -0.83 -13.83 24.21
N THR A 130 0.48 -14.08 24.35
CA THR A 130 1.53 -13.33 23.62
C THR A 130 1.37 -13.52 22.11
N LEU A 131 1.18 -14.76 21.66
CA LEU A 131 0.97 -15.07 20.24
C LEU A 131 -0.29 -14.40 19.66
N SER A 132 -1.40 -14.42 20.42
CA SER A 132 -2.65 -13.75 20.03
C SER A 132 -2.44 -12.25 19.81
N LEU A 133 -1.78 -11.57 20.76
CA LEU A 133 -1.50 -10.14 20.65
C LEU A 133 -0.60 -9.81 19.46
N ILE A 134 0.40 -10.64 19.17
CA ILE A 134 1.25 -10.49 17.97
C ILE A 134 0.42 -10.62 16.70
N GLY A 135 -0.48 -11.61 16.62
CA GLY A 135 -1.39 -11.79 15.48
C GLY A 135 -2.34 -10.61 15.27
N GLU A 136 -2.92 -10.09 16.35
CA GLU A 136 -3.77 -8.90 16.32
C GLU A 136 -2.99 -7.68 15.79
N ILE A 137 -1.78 -7.44 16.30
CA ILE A 137 -0.91 -6.35 15.82
C ILE A 137 -0.64 -6.53 14.33
N LYS A 138 -0.23 -7.72 13.87
CA LYS A 138 0.01 -8.01 12.45
C LYS A 138 -1.20 -7.67 11.58
N GLY A 139 -2.40 -8.07 12.00
CA GLY A 139 -3.64 -7.74 11.29
C GLY A 139 -3.89 -6.23 11.20
N MET A 140 -3.62 -5.50 12.28
CA MET A 140 -3.72 -4.02 12.26
C MET A 140 -2.69 -3.38 11.32
N LEU A 141 -1.46 -3.89 11.28
CA LEU A 141 -0.42 -3.38 10.39
C LEU A 141 -0.78 -3.54 8.91
N ILE A 142 -1.37 -4.68 8.53
CA ILE A 142 -1.87 -4.91 7.17
C ILE A 142 -2.91 -3.85 6.80
N ASN A 143 -3.87 -3.60 7.70
CA ASN A 143 -4.96 -2.64 7.50
C ASN A 143 -4.51 -1.17 7.32
N ILE A 144 -3.25 -0.83 7.60
CA ILE A 144 -2.73 0.54 7.49
C ILE A 144 -2.34 0.88 6.05
N TYR A 145 -1.81 -0.09 5.29
CA TYR A 145 -1.32 0.15 3.93
C TYR A 145 -2.15 -0.53 2.84
N SER A 146 -3.12 -1.38 3.21
CA SER A 146 -4.17 -1.92 2.34
C SER A 146 -5.37 -0.98 2.24
#